data_AF-A0A3M2GVF9-F1
#
_entry.id   AF-A0A3M2GVF9-F1
#
_cell.length_a   1.000
_cell.length_b   1.000
_cell.length_c   1.000
_cell.angle_alpha   90.00
_cell.angle_beta   90.00
_cell.angle_gamma   90.00
#
_symmetry.space_group_name_H-M   'P 1'
#
loop_
_entity.id
_entity.type
_entity.pdbx_description
1 polymer ?
#
loop_
_entity_poly.entity_id
_entity_poly.type
_entity_poly.pdbx_seq_one_letter_code
_entity_poly.pdbx_strand_id
1 'polypeptide(L)'
;MPLATMIWGVQERDNFYPEKIFWLVENPHPHWVETCKDNLKLDFKETGFRQFVSLSSYHLITDAMLMFGLQYATERERLIESLNPIRLMVRVKPGSFLGISHHFLGAPFEIELDHVLKEFLIESRRILEEGGFGFDLVVVSYSSTIEDVLLENLKRIKELKYRFYGV
;
A
#
# COMPACT_ATOMS: atom_id res chain seq x y z
N MET A 1 11.13 3.53 13.85
CA MET A 1 10.08 4.26 14.57
C MET A 1 8.83 4.29 13.69
N PRO A 2 7.59 4.21 14.23
CA PRO A 2 6.40 4.45 13.42
C PRO A 2 6.32 5.93 13.02
N LEU A 3 6.12 6.18 11.73
CA LEU A 3 5.92 7.51 11.15
C LEU A 3 4.43 7.84 11.04
N ALA A 4 3.59 6.86 10.71
CA ALA A 4 2.15 6.99 10.63
C ALA A 4 1.44 5.65 10.84
N THR A 5 0.16 5.70 11.21
CA THR A 5 -0.77 4.58 11.17
C THR A 5 -1.87 4.88 10.17
N MET A 6 -2.25 3.89 9.37
CA MET A 6 -3.41 3.96 8.48
C MET A 6 -4.34 2.80 8.79
N ILE A 7 -5.62 3.10 8.98
CA ILE A 7 -6.64 2.11 9.30
C ILE A 7 -7.67 2.12 8.17
N TRP A 8 -7.94 0.95 7.61
CA TRP A 8 -8.99 0.75 6.61
C TRP A 8 -10.20 0.13 7.28
N GLY A 9 -11.39 0.59 6.92
CA GLY A 9 -12.62 0.08 7.49
C GLY A 9 -13.85 0.67 6.83
N VAL A 10 -14.99 0.43 7.45
CA VAL A 10 -16.28 0.98 7.03
C VAL A 10 -16.78 1.95 8.08
N GLN A 11 -17.11 3.17 7.66
CA GLN A 11 -17.82 4.14 8.47
C GLN A 11 -19.32 3.93 8.32
N GLU A 12 -19.99 3.56 9.42
CA GLU A 12 -21.45 3.56 9.49
C GLU A 12 -21.92 4.56 10.54
N ARG A 13 -22.60 5.62 10.09
CA ARG A 13 -23.06 6.73 10.94
C ARG A 13 -21.88 7.31 11.73
N ASP A 14 -21.90 7.19 13.06
CA ASP A 14 -20.87 7.71 13.97
C ASP A 14 -19.76 6.69 14.28
N ASN A 15 -19.95 5.42 13.92
CA ASN A 15 -19.02 4.34 14.25
C ASN A 15 -18.11 3.99 13.08
N PHE A 16 -16.84 3.71 13.39
CA PHE A 16 -15.86 3.20 12.43
C PHE A 16 -15.53 1.75 12.77
N TYR A 17 -15.70 0.84 11.82
CA TYR A 17 -15.40 -0.57 11.98
C TYR A 17 -14.08 -0.89 11.26
N PRO A 18 -12.96 -1.02 11.99
CA PRO A 18 -11.66 -1.28 11.38
C PRO A 18 -11.57 -2.74 10.91
N GLU A 19 -11.07 -2.89 9.68
CA GLU A 19 -10.80 -4.17 9.01
C GLU A 19 -9.29 -4.47 8.98
N LYS A 20 -8.48 -3.48 8.62
CA LYS A 20 -7.02 -3.61 8.51
C LYS A 20 -6.31 -2.41 9.12
N ILE A 21 -5.18 -2.66 9.77
CA ILE A 21 -4.34 -1.62 10.39
C ILE A 21 -2.94 -1.72 9.80
N PHE A 22 -2.44 -0.60 9.30
CA PHE A 22 -1.12 -0.48 8.68
C PHE A 22 -0.25 0.51 9.44
N TRP A 23 1.03 0.18 9.57
CA TRP A 23 2.02 1.01 10.23
C TRP A 23 3.11 1.37 9.23
N LEU A 24 3.28 2.66 8.95
CA LEU A 24 4.43 3.14 8.21
C LEU A 24 5.60 3.25 9.19
N VAL A 25 6.64 2.45 8.99
CA VAL A 25 7.83 2.44 9.86
C VAL A 25 9.05 2.93 9.09
N GLU A 26 9.91 3.68 9.78
CA GLU A 26 11.09 4.32 9.17
C GLU A 26 12.26 3.36 8.90
N ASN A 27 12.48 2.37 9.76
CA ASN A 27 13.67 1.50 9.74
C ASN A 27 13.29 0.06 9.34
N PRO A 28 14.14 -0.66 8.58
CA PRO A 28 15.45 -0.25 8.04
C PRO A 28 15.38 0.73 6.86
N HIS A 29 14.24 0.76 6.16
CA HIS A 29 13.82 1.82 5.25
C HIS A 29 12.31 2.00 5.41
N PRO A 30 11.73 3.14 4.98
CA PRO A 30 10.30 3.37 5.01
C PRO A 30 9.51 2.22 4.40
N HIS A 31 8.49 1.69 5.09
CA HIS A 31 7.57 0.70 4.52
C HIS A 31 6.31 0.55 5.38
N TRP A 32 5.24 0.07 4.75
CA TRP A 32 3.99 -0.28 5.43
C TRP A 32 4.03 -1.71 5.96
N VAL A 33 3.53 -1.89 7.18
CA VAL A 33 3.40 -3.18 7.86
C VAL A 33 1.94 -3.39 8.25
N GLU A 34 1.32 -4.50 7.82
CA GLU A 34 -0.06 -4.85 8.13
C GLU A 34 -0.18 -5.58 9.49
N THR A 35 -1.22 -5.26 10.25
CA THR A 35 -1.63 -5.94 11.49
C THR A 35 -3.13 -6.23 11.46
N CYS A 36 -3.53 -7.42 11.93
CA CYS A 36 -4.93 -7.85 12.00
C CYS A 36 -5.55 -7.59 13.37
N LYS A 37 -6.85 -7.28 13.41
CA LYS A 37 -7.63 -6.98 14.63
C LYS A 37 -7.61 -8.10 15.68
N ASP A 38 -7.55 -9.36 15.26
CA ASP A 38 -7.59 -10.53 16.18
C ASP A 38 -6.27 -10.81 16.88
N ASN A 39 -5.17 -10.19 16.42
CA ASN A 39 -3.86 -10.28 17.05
C ASN A 39 -3.41 -8.88 17.46
N LEU A 40 -3.82 -8.43 18.65
CA LEU A 40 -3.13 -7.34 19.37
C LEU A 40 -1.70 -7.77 19.80
N LYS A 41 -1.35 -9.04 19.62
CA LYS A 41 0.05 -9.44 19.45
C LYS A 41 0.50 -8.93 18.09
N LEU A 42 1.53 -8.10 18.06
CA LEU A 42 2.29 -7.76 16.87
C LEU A 42 2.92 -9.03 16.26
N ASP A 43 2.09 -9.95 15.75
CA ASP A 43 2.50 -10.96 14.81
C ASP A 43 2.73 -10.18 13.52
N PHE A 44 3.93 -9.64 13.40
CA PHE A 44 4.48 -9.10 12.18
C PHE A 44 4.47 -10.23 11.16
N LYS A 45 3.33 -10.46 10.51
CA LYS A 45 3.34 -11.08 9.20
C LYS A 45 4.00 -10.03 8.31
N GLU A 46 5.31 -10.11 8.19
CA GLU A 46 6.03 -9.61 7.01
C GLU A 46 5.41 -10.36 5.82
N THR A 47 4.24 -9.90 5.36
CA THR A 47 3.79 -10.15 4.00
C THR A 47 4.91 -9.55 3.16
N GLY A 48 5.71 -10.40 2.51
CA GLY A 48 7.10 -10.12 2.13
C GLY A 48 7.36 -8.94 1.17
N PHE A 49 6.43 -8.01 1.01
CA PHE A 49 6.53 -6.85 0.15
C PHE A 49 7.53 -5.84 0.70
N ARG A 50 8.82 -6.16 0.57
CA ARG A 50 9.88 -5.18 0.76
C ARG A 50 9.92 -4.28 -0.48
N GLN A 51 9.16 -3.18 -0.32
CA GLN A 51 9.48 -1.82 -0.77
C GLN A 51 9.16 -1.46 -2.23
N PHE A 52 7.93 -0.98 -2.44
CA PHE A 52 7.63 0.07 -3.44
C PHE A 52 7.73 1.47 -2.82
N VAL A 53 7.93 1.52 -1.50
CA VAL A 53 7.73 2.69 -0.67
C VAL A 53 9.09 3.17 -0.17
N SER A 54 9.88 3.80 -1.04
CA SER A 54 10.85 4.75 -0.49
C SER A 54 10.07 5.95 0.06
N LEU A 55 10.55 6.65 1.09
CA LEU A 55 10.02 8.00 1.42
C LEU A 55 10.14 8.96 0.22
N SER A 56 10.95 8.62 -0.79
CA SER A 56 10.98 9.33 -2.07
C SER A 56 9.78 9.01 -2.99
N SER A 57 8.95 8.01 -2.67
CA SER A 57 7.70 7.78 -3.38
C SER A 57 6.67 8.81 -2.93
N TYR A 58 6.28 9.70 -3.84
CA TYR A 58 5.16 10.61 -3.65
C TYR A 58 3.79 9.91 -3.67
N HIS A 59 3.75 8.57 -3.67
CA HIS A 59 2.54 7.74 -3.76
C HIS A 59 2.43 6.73 -2.59
N LEU A 60 2.95 7.06 -1.40
CA LEU A 60 2.97 6.20 -0.20
C LEU A 60 1.64 5.47 0.09
N ILE A 61 0.49 6.14 -0.03
CA ILE A 61 -0.83 5.54 0.30
C ILE A 61 -1.37 4.73 -0.87
N THR A 62 -1.27 5.28 -2.10
CA THR A 62 -1.62 4.57 -3.33
C THR A 62 -0.85 3.25 -3.43
N ASP A 63 0.44 3.28 -3.13
CA ASP A 63 1.31 2.10 -3.11
C ASP A 63 0.81 1.09 -2.06
N ALA A 64 0.45 1.52 -0.85
CA ALA A 64 -0.13 0.62 0.16
C ALA A 64 -1.42 -0.06 -0.32
N MET A 65 -2.30 0.67 -1.00
CA MET A 65 -3.54 0.13 -1.56
C MET A 65 -3.28 -0.87 -2.69
N LEU A 66 -2.35 -0.56 -3.60
CA LEU A 66 -1.91 -1.49 -4.65
C LEU A 66 -1.26 -2.76 -4.06
N MET A 67 -0.67 -2.66 -2.88
CA MET A 67 0.01 -3.77 -2.22
C MET A 67 -0.94 -4.69 -1.45
N PHE A 68 -1.80 -4.11 -0.61
CA PHE A 68 -2.57 -4.87 0.38
C PHE A 68 -4.08 -4.88 0.10
N GLY A 69 -4.52 -4.06 -0.86
CA GLY A 69 -5.92 -3.73 -1.04
C GLY A 69 -6.46 -3.87 -2.45
N LEU A 70 -5.77 -4.55 -3.38
CA LEU A 70 -6.24 -4.72 -4.76
C LEU A 70 -7.68 -5.25 -4.83
N GLN A 71 -8.06 -6.15 -3.93
CA GLN A 71 -9.41 -6.71 -3.83
C GLN A 71 -10.49 -5.67 -3.46
N TYR A 72 -10.11 -4.51 -2.93
CA TYR A 72 -11.01 -3.42 -2.54
C TYR A 72 -10.96 -2.24 -3.52
N ALA A 73 -10.11 -2.29 -4.54
CA ALA A 73 -10.06 -1.27 -5.58
C ALA A 73 -11.30 -1.37 -6.49
N THR A 74 -11.86 -0.23 -6.87
CA THR A 74 -13.06 -0.18 -7.74
C THR A 74 -12.77 -0.81 -9.10
N GLU A 75 -11.61 -0.49 -9.71
CA GLU A 75 -11.19 -1.02 -11.02
C GLU A 75 -10.26 -2.24 -10.88
N ARG A 76 -10.58 -3.16 -9.97
CA ARG A 76 -9.73 -4.34 -9.64
C ARG A 76 -9.23 -5.11 -10.86
N GLU A 77 -10.09 -5.42 -11.82
CA GLU A 77 -9.71 -6.26 -12.97
C GLU A 77 -8.69 -5.57 -13.86
N ARG A 78 -8.92 -4.28 -14.17
CA ARG A 78 -8.00 -3.46 -14.95
C ARG A 78 -6.66 -3.25 -14.22
N LEU A 79 -6.68 -3.11 -12.89
CA LEU A 79 -5.47 -3.06 -12.07
C LEU A 79 -4.67 -4.36 -12.12
N ILE A 80 -5.34 -5.52 -12.04
CA ILE A 80 -4.68 -6.82 -12.17
C ILE A 80 -4.01 -6.95 -13.54
N GLU A 81 -4.67 -6.51 -14.60
CA GLU A 81 -4.10 -6.50 -15.95
C GLU A 81 -2.91 -5.56 -16.08
N SER A 82 -3.00 -4.35 -15.52
CA SER A 82 -1.90 -3.36 -15.54
C SER A 82 -0.67 -3.83 -14.74
N LEU A 83 -0.88 -4.57 -13.66
CA LEU A 83 0.20 -5.14 -12.82
C LEU A 83 0.74 -6.48 -13.36
N ASN A 84 0.06 -7.13 -14.30
CA ASN A 84 0.49 -8.42 -14.85
C ASN A 84 1.89 -8.39 -15.49
N PRO A 85 2.29 -7.37 -16.27
CA PRO A 85 3.64 -7.28 -16.82
C PRO A 85 4.71 -7.23 -15.72
N ILE A 86 4.49 -6.46 -14.64
CA ILE A 86 5.37 -6.46 -13.46
C ILE A 86 5.45 -7.87 -12.88
N ARG A 87 4.29 -8.53 -12.71
CA ARG A 87 4.21 -9.92 -12.23
C ARG A 87 5.00 -10.92 -13.10
N LEU A 88 5.03 -10.73 -14.42
CA LEU A 88 5.72 -11.62 -15.37
C LEU A 88 7.23 -11.35 -15.46
N MET A 89 7.65 -10.08 -15.38
CA MET A 89 9.06 -9.67 -15.42
C MET A 89 9.81 -9.99 -14.13
N VAL A 90 9.08 -10.11 -13.02
CA VAL A 90 9.60 -10.49 -11.69
C VAL A 90 10.01 -11.98 -11.60
N ARG A 91 10.03 -12.74 -12.71
CA ARG A 91 10.50 -14.14 -12.72
C ARG A 91 12.03 -14.28 -12.46
N VAL A 92 12.35 -14.41 -11.17
CA VAL A 92 13.28 -15.37 -10.54
C VAL A 92 14.77 -15.26 -10.91
N LYS A 93 15.58 -14.72 -9.98
CA LYS A 93 16.98 -15.14 -9.80
C LYS A 93 16.99 -16.66 -9.50
N PRO A 94 17.80 -17.49 -10.17
CA PRO A 94 17.81 -18.93 -9.95
C PRO A 94 18.14 -19.25 -8.48
N GLY A 95 17.22 -19.92 -7.77
CA GLY A 95 17.44 -20.40 -6.40
C GLY A 95 16.31 -20.13 -5.39
N SER A 96 15.35 -19.24 -5.70
CA SER A 96 14.21 -18.99 -4.81
C SER A 96 13.00 -19.86 -5.18
N PHE A 97 12.73 -20.90 -4.39
CA PHE A 97 11.47 -21.64 -4.45
C PHE A 97 10.35 -20.79 -3.84
N LEU A 98 9.29 -20.51 -4.59
CA LEU A 98 8.00 -20.13 -4.00
C LEU A 98 6.87 -20.74 -4.83
N GLY A 99 6.18 -21.68 -4.19
CA GLY A 99 4.95 -22.27 -4.67
C GLY A 99 3.84 -21.24 -4.80
N ILE A 100 2.95 -21.53 -5.74
CA ILE A 100 1.78 -20.76 -6.13
C ILE A 100 0.97 -20.35 -4.89
N SER A 101 1.03 -19.06 -4.52
CA SER A 101 0.07 -18.48 -3.57
C SER A 101 -0.12 -16.99 -3.87
N HIS A 102 -1.26 -16.45 -3.44
CA HIS A 102 -1.68 -15.05 -3.57
C HIS A 102 -0.81 -14.06 -2.75
N HIS A 103 0.40 -14.47 -2.38
CA HIS A 103 1.46 -13.72 -1.68
C HIS A 103 2.61 -13.40 -2.65
N PHE A 104 2.26 -13.08 -3.89
CA PHE A 104 3.15 -13.13 -5.07
C PHE A 104 4.27 -12.08 -5.10
N LEU A 105 4.17 -11.15 -4.19
CA LEU A 105 4.79 -9.84 -4.28
C LEU A 105 5.92 -9.76 -3.21
N GLY A 106 6.10 -10.85 -2.45
CA GLY A 106 6.90 -10.93 -1.24
C GLY A 106 8.43 -11.05 -1.34
N ALA A 107 9.05 -10.62 -2.44
CA ALA A 107 10.50 -10.63 -2.57
C ALA A 107 11.04 -9.19 -2.67
N PRO A 108 12.18 -8.87 -2.02
CA PRO A 108 12.78 -7.54 -2.09
C PRO A 108 13.26 -7.32 -3.53
N PHE A 109 12.50 -6.54 -4.29
CA PHE A 109 12.95 -6.03 -5.57
C PHE A 109 13.37 -4.58 -5.36
N GLU A 110 14.67 -4.33 -5.39
CA GLU A 110 15.12 -3.03 -5.87
C GLU A 110 14.74 -3.01 -7.35
N ILE A 111 13.69 -2.27 -7.71
CA ILE A 111 13.43 -1.92 -9.11
C ILE A 111 14.54 -0.96 -9.51
N GLU A 112 15.74 -1.48 -9.77
CA GLU A 112 16.83 -0.74 -10.39
C GLU A 112 16.36 -0.30 -11.78
N LEU A 113 15.80 0.90 -11.85
CA LEU A 113 15.80 1.78 -13.03
C LEU A 113 15.29 1.19 -14.36
N ASP A 114 14.49 0.13 -14.35
CA ASP A 114 13.82 -0.32 -15.57
C ASP A 114 12.65 0.63 -15.86
N HIS A 115 12.85 1.49 -16.86
CA HIS A 115 11.86 2.44 -17.34
C HIS A 115 10.51 1.77 -17.63
N VAL A 116 10.52 0.52 -18.10
CA VAL A 116 9.31 -0.24 -18.43
C VAL A 116 8.52 -0.59 -17.17
N LEU A 117 9.19 -1.09 -16.11
CA LEU A 117 8.52 -1.39 -14.83
C LEU A 117 7.95 -0.12 -14.17
N LYS A 118 8.66 1.00 -14.31
CA LYS A 118 8.21 2.30 -13.80
C LYS A 118 6.94 2.77 -14.50
N GLU A 119 6.84 2.60 -15.82
CA GLU A 119 5.65 2.97 -16.59
C GLU A 119 4.41 2.15 -16.18
N PHE A 120 4.55 0.83 -16.00
CA PHE A 120 3.44 0.00 -15.53
C PHE A 120 2.98 0.38 -14.12
N LEU A 121 3.92 0.74 -13.23
CA LEU A 121 3.58 1.19 -11.89
C LEU A 121 2.87 2.56 -11.91
N ILE A 122 3.34 3.50 -12.74
CA ILE A 122 2.68 4.80 -12.92
C ILE A 122 1.25 4.62 -13.44
N GLU A 123 1.06 3.75 -14.43
CA GLU A 123 -0.28 3.46 -14.95
C GLU A 123 -1.17 2.81 -13.90
N SER A 124 -0.65 1.84 -13.13
CA SER A 124 -1.42 1.20 -12.04
C SER A 124 -1.83 2.20 -10.95
N ARG A 125 -0.92 3.11 -10.57
CA ARG A 125 -1.23 4.21 -9.63
C ARG A 125 -2.34 5.09 -10.18
N ARG A 126 -2.25 5.48 -11.46
CA ARG A 126 -3.26 6.30 -12.12
C ARG A 126 -4.62 5.61 -12.13
N ILE A 127 -4.68 4.32 -12.48
CA ILE A 127 -5.93 3.55 -12.49
C ILE A 127 -6.55 3.52 -11.08
N LEU A 128 -5.74 3.30 -10.03
CA LEU A 128 -6.25 3.30 -8.65
C LEU A 128 -6.73 4.69 -8.22
N GLU A 129 -5.94 5.74 -8.48
CA GLU A 129 -6.24 7.11 -8.11
C GLU A 129 -7.51 7.61 -8.84
N GLU A 130 -7.70 7.26 -10.11
CA GLU A 130 -8.90 7.61 -10.89
C GLU A 130 -10.13 6.75 -10.53
N GLY A 131 -9.93 5.46 -10.22
CA GLY A 131 -11.00 4.51 -9.92
C GLY A 131 -11.50 4.54 -8.47
N GLY A 132 -10.65 4.95 -7.54
CA GLY A 132 -10.96 5.01 -6.11
C GLY A 132 -10.79 3.68 -5.36
N PHE A 133 -11.12 3.71 -4.08
CA PHE A 133 -10.92 2.62 -3.13
C PHE A 133 -12.16 2.40 -2.27
N GLY A 134 -12.53 1.14 -2.04
CA GLY A 134 -13.80 0.76 -1.43
C GLY A 134 -13.91 0.90 0.09
N PHE A 135 -12.83 1.28 0.78
CA PHE A 135 -12.84 1.50 2.24
C PHE A 135 -12.65 2.96 2.61
N ASP A 136 -13.20 3.31 3.77
CA ASP A 136 -12.92 4.55 4.46
C ASP A 136 -11.59 4.45 5.21
N LEU A 137 -10.84 5.54 5.21
CA LEU A 137 -9.51 5.60 5.81
C LEU A 137 -9.49 6.47 7.08
N VAL A 138 -8.76 6.01 8.09
CA VAL A 138 -8.29 6.86 9.18
C VAL A 138 -6.77 6.85 9.17
N VAL A 139 -6.16 8.01 8.99
CA VAL A 139 -4.70 8.17 8.99
C VAL A 139 -4.30 9.02 10.19
N VAL A 140 -3.34 8.52 10.97
CA VAL A 140 -2.73 9.21 12.10
C VAL A 140 -1.24 9.35 11.79
N SER A 141 -0.76 10.56 11.60
CA SER A 141 0.66 10.85 11.51
C SER A 141 1.25 11.01 12.91
N TYR A 142 2.46 10.51 13.11
CA TYR A 142 3.27 10.77 14.32
C TYR A 142 4.49 11.63 14.00
N SER A 143 4.61 12.12 12.75
CA SER A 143 5.75 12.88 12.27
C SER A 143 5.29 14.00 11.34
N SER A 144 5.53 15.25 11.75
CA SER A 144 5.20 16.44 10.95
C SER A 144 5.90 16.48 9.59
N THR A 145 7.03 15.79 9.45
CA THR A 145 7.84 15.77 8.22
C THR A 145 7.18 15.06 7.03
N ILE A 146 6.15 14.23 7.27
CA ILE A 146 5.51 13.44 6.21
C ILE A 146 4.03 13.79 6.02
N GLU A 147 3.48 14.70 6.81
CA GLU A 147 2.04 15.00 6.79
C GLU A 147 1.58 15.54 5.45
N ASP A 148 2.33 16.47 4.87
CA ASP A 148 2.04 17.03 3.55
C ASP A 148 2.01 15.94 2.47
N VAL A 149 2.98 15.02 2.51
CA VAL A 149 3.05 13.90 1.57
C VAL A 149 1.84 12.98 1.73
N LEU A 150 1.49 12.61 2.97
CA LEU A 150 0.33 11.77 3.25
C LEU A 150 -0.99 12.44 2.84
N LEU A 151 -1.17 13.71 3.16
CA LEU A 151 -2.36 14.48 2.80
C LEU A 151 -2.50 14.64 1.29
N GLU A 152 -1.42 14.92 0.59
CA GLU A 152 -1.42 15.00 -0.88
C GLU A 152 -1.82 13.66 -1.50
N ASN A 153 -1.29 12.55 -0.97
CA ASN A 153 -1.65 11.21 -1.38
C ASN A 153 -3.15 10.92 -1.22
N LEU A 154 -3.72 11.24 -0.05
CA LEU A 154 -5.14 11.04 0.22
C LEU A 154 -6.03 11.86 -0.73
N LYS A 155 -5.62 13.09 -1.05
CA LYS A 155 -6.37 13.99 -1.95
C LYS A 155 -6.34 13.56 -3.42
N ARG A 156 -5.30 12.83 -3.84
CA ARG A 156 -5.17 12.37 -5.24
C ARG A 156 -6.15 11.25 -5.59
N ILE A 157 -6.56 10.44 -4.61
CA ILE A 157 -7.44 9.30 -4.84
C ILE A 157 -8.90 9.77 -4.90
N LYS A 158 -9.52 9.57 -6.06
CA LYS A 158 -10.88 10.01 -6.34
C LYS A 158 -11.88 9.38 -5.38
N GLU A 159 -12.77 10.22 -4.84
CA GLU A 159 -13.87 9.83 -3.95
C GLU A 159 -13.42 9.09 -2.67
N LEU A 160 -12.12 9.13 -2.35
CA LEU A 160 -11.60 8.54 -1.13
C LEU A 160 -12.14 9.28 0.09
N LYS A 161 -12.85 8.57 0.95
CA LYS A 161 -13.30 9.07 2.24
C LYS A 161 -12.21 8.81 3.26
N TYR A 162 -11.70 9.87 3.88
CA TYR A 162 -10.68 9.75 4.90
C TYR A 162 -10.85 10.76 6.04
N ARG A 163 -10.30 10.40 7.20
CA ARG A 163 -9.99 11.32 8.29
C ARG A 163 -8.50 11.30 8.52
N PHE A 164 -7.90 12.48 8.66
CA PHE A 164 -6.47 12.66 8.90
C PHE A 164 -6.26 13.36 10.24
N TYR A 165 -5.35 12.83 11.05
CA TYR A 165 -4.91 13.40 12.32
C TYR A 165 -3.39 13.54 12.28
N GLY A 166 -2.89 14.75 12.52
CA GLY A 166 -1.45 15.07 12.58
C GLY A 166 -1.03 15.58 13.95
N VAL A 167 0.27 15.83 14.12
CA VAL A 167 0.89 16.35 15.36
C VAL A 167 1.19 17.84 15.22
#